data_AF-A0A954ZKY5-F1
#
_entry.id   AF-A0A954ZKY5-F1
#
_cell.length_a   1.000
_cell.length_b   1.000
_cell.length_c   1.000
_cell.angle_alpha   90.00
_cell.angle_beta   90.00
_cell.angle_gamma   90.00
#
_symmetry.space_group_name_H-M   'P 1'
#
loop_
_entity.id
_entity.type
_entity.pdbx_description
1 polymer ?
#
loop_
_entity_poly.entity_id
_entity_poly.type
_entity_poly.pdbx_seq_one_letter_code
_entity_poly.pdbx_strand_id
1 'polypeptide(L)'
;VHLLAVGSFRVGPELFQDSSKDDIILQLRKRSIRTVLLAGMSANLCVDSHLREVLQQGFEVGVIADTTAAAKLPASDGMQAALTNFHMLASETIDTAEAVHRIAALQPALELN
;
A
#
# COMPACT_ATOMS: atom_id res chain seq x y z
N VAL A 1 5.56 2.71 -6.44
CA VAL A 1 4.89 2.24 -5.20
C VAL A 1 4.61 0.75 -5.39
N HIS A 2 4.98 -0.09 -4.42
CA HIS A 2 4.67 -1.51 -4.42
C HIS A 2 3.32 -1.71 -3.71
N LEU A 3 2.41 -2.43 -4.36
CA LEU A 3 1.12 -2.81 -3.82
C LEU A 3 1.16 -4.26 -3.35
N LEU A 4 0.84 -4.50 -2.09
CA LEU A 4 0.74 -5.83 -1.48
C LEU A 4 -0.72 -6.13 -1.17
N ALA A 5 -1.37 -6.96 -2.00
CA ALA A 5 -2.75 -7.36 -1.82
C ALA A 5 -2.88 -8.54 -0.83
N VAL A 6 -3.73 -8.41 0.19
CA VAL A 6 -3.95 -9.43 1.23
C VAL A 6 -5.32 -10.10 1.02
N GLY A 7 -5.32 -11.41 0.75
CA GLY A 7 -6.54 -12.21 0.49
C GLY A 7 -6.36 -13.35 -0.53
N SER A 8 -5.32 -13.28 -1.37
CA SER A 8 -4.81 -14.33 -2.27
C SER A 8 -3.50 -13.80 -2.86
N PHE A 9 -2.35 -14.15 -2.27
CA PHE A 9 -1.10 -13.40 -2.43
C PHE A 9 -0.41 -13.66 -3.78
N ARG A 10 -0.19 -12.60 -4.57
CA ARG A 10 0.82 -12.56 -5.64
C ARG A 10 1.54 -11.21 -5.58
N VAL A 11 2.86 -11.25 -5.41
CA VAL A 11 3.76 -10.08 -5.48
C VAL A 11 4.09 -9.82 -6.94
N GLY A 12 3.74 -8.63 -7.44
CA GLY A 12 4.13 -8.16 -8.77
C GLY A 12 5.00 -6.91 -8.66
N PRO A 13 6.16 -6.84 -9.34
CA PRO A 13 6.92 -5.60 -9.48
C PRO A 13 6.25 -4.75 -10.57
N GLU A 14 5.16 -4.07 -10.24
CA GLU A 14 4.48 -3.20 -11.21
C GLU A 14 4.96 -1.77 -10.97
N LEU A 15 5.73 -1.26 -11.94
CA LEU A 15 6.22 0.12 -12.00
C LEU A 15 5.03 1.06 -12.17
N PHE A 16 4.40 1.37 -11.03
CA PHE A 16 3.25 2.25 -10.87
C PHE A 16 3.64 3.73 -11.07
N GLN A 17 4.15 4.07 -12.26
CA GLN A 17 4.44 5.45 -12.67
C GLN A 17 3.69 5.88 -13.93
N ASP A 18 3.00 4.96 -14.62
CA ASP A 18 2.23 5.28 -15.81
C ASP A 18 0.74 5.02 -15.56
N SER A 19 -0.04 6.09 -15.55
CA SER A 19 -1.49 6.09 -15.37
C SER A 19 -2.26 5.50 -16.55
N SER A 20 -1.60 4.83 -17.50
CA SER A 20 -2.21 4.56 -18.80
C SER A 20 -2.69 3.14 -19.11
N LYS A 21 -2.27 2.02 -18.48
CA LYS A 21 -2.69 0.69 -19.02
C LYS A 21 -2.97 -0.52 -18.12
N ASP A 22 -2.68 -0.52 -16.82
CA ASP A 22 -2.98 -1.68 -15.99
C ASP A 22 -4.04 -1.33 -14.94
N ASP A 23 -5.30 -1.73 -15.19
CA ASP A 23 -6.44 -1.55 -14.28
C ASP A 23 -6.28 -2.47 -13.06
N ILE A 24 -5.44 -2.03 -12.12
CA ILE A 24 -5.12 -2.77 -10.89
C ILE A 24 -6.38 -2.98 -10.05
N ILE A 25 -7.32 -2.03 -10.06
CA ILE A 25 -8.59 -2.13 -9.35
C ILE A 25 -9.40 -3.30 -9.91
N LEU A 26 -9.49 -3.42 -11.23
CA LEU A 26 -10.12 -4.57 -11.88
C LEU A 26 -9.41 -5.88 -11.53
N GLN A 27 -8.07 -5.91 -11.52
CA GLN A 27 -7.33 -7.12 -11.16
C GLN A 27 -7.56 -7.54 -9.70
N LEU A 28 -7.58 -6.59 -8.77
CA LEU A 28 -7.86 -6.83 -7.36
C LEU A 28 -9.28 -7.36 -7.17
N ARG A 29 -10.28 -6.75 -7.82
CA ARG A 29 -11.68 -7.19 -7.77
C ARG A 29 -11.88 -8.58 -8.36
N LYS A 30 -11.25 -8.88 -9.51
CA LYS A 30 -11.30 -10.22 -10.13
C LYS A 30 -10.78 -11.32 -9.22
N ARG A 31 -9.86 -10.99 -8.31
CA ARG A 31 -9.28 -11.90 -7.32
C ARG A 31 -9.96 -11.83 -5.95
N SER A 32 -11.09 -11.12 -5.85
CA SER A 32 -11.83 -10.91 -4.60
C SER A 32 -10.96 -10.37 -3.45
N ILE A 33 -9.93 -9.59 -3.79
CA ILE A 33 -9.10 -8.93 -2.80
C ILE A 33 -9.84 -7.68 -2.32
N ARG A 34 -9.92 -7.48 -1.01
CA ARG A 34 -10.52 -6.30 -0.38
C ARG A 34 -9.52 -5.48 0.43
N THR A 35 -8.39 -6.08 0.81
CA THR A 35 -7.38 -5.47 1.68
C THR A 35 -6.06 -5.32 0.95
N VAL A 36 -5.45 -4.16 1.09
CA VAL A 36 -4.28 -3.73 0.35
C VAL A 36 -3.28 -3.09 1.31
N LEU A 37 -2.01 -3.45 1.19
CA LEU A 37 -0.88 -2.83 1.87
C LEU A 37 -0.07 -2.02 0.86
N LEU A 38 0.22 -0.76 1.19
CA LEU A 38 1.01 0.14 0.36
C LEU A 38 2.44 0.24 0.89
N ALA A 39 3.41 0.15 -0.01
CA ALA A 39 4.83 0.30 0.26
C ALA A 39 5.55 1.08 -0.85
N GLY A 40 6.73 1.64 -0.58
CA GLY A 40 7.57 2.31 -1.57
C GLY A 40 7.56 3.84 -1.48
N MET A 41 8.06 4.54 -2.50
CA MET A 41 8.35 5.98 -2.43
C MET A 41 7.76 6.75 -3.62
N SER A 42 7.47 8.06 -3.50
CA SER A 42 7.64 8.94 -2.32
C SER A 42 6.40 9.00 -1.42
N ALA A 43 6.60 9.11 -0.10
CA ALA A 43 5.54 9.01 0.92
C ALA A 43 4.42 10.04 0.72
N ASN A 44 4.78 11.30 0.55
CA ASN A 44 3.85 12.43 0.42
C ASN A 44 3.32 12.66 -1.00
N LEU A 45 3.74 11.84 -1.96
CA LEU A 45 3.35 11.97 -3.35
C LEU A 45 2.67 10.67 -3.78
N CYS A 46 3.43 9.73 -4.34
CA CYS A 46 2.88 8.52 -4.93
C CYS A 46 2.15 7.65 -3.90
N VAL A 47 2.68 7.47 -2.69
CA VAL A 47 2.04 6.61 -1.68
C VAL A 47 0.72 7.22 -1.21
N ASP A 48 0.71 8.51 -0.84
CA ASP A 48 -0.52 9.22 -0.46
C ASP A 48 -1.55 9.30 -1.61
N SER A 49 -1.10 9.49 -2.85
CA SER A 49 -1.98 9.52 -4.02
C SER A 49 -2.69 8.16 -4.22
N HIS A 50 -1.95 7.05 -4.15
CA HIS A 50 -2.55 5.71 -4.28
C HIS A 50 -3.38 5.33 -3.07
N LEU A 51 -3.00 5.77 -1.87
CA LEU A 51 -3.83 5.61 -0.68
C LEU A 51 -5.23 6.17 -0.94
N ARG A 52 -5.31 7.42 -1.40
CA ARG A 52 -6.59 8.09 -1.68
C ARG A 52 -7.36 7.40 -2.81
N GLU A 53 -6.69 7.05 -3.90
CA GLU A 53 -7.30 6.36 -5.04
C GLU A 53 -7.91 5.01 -4.62
N VAL A 54 -7.13 4.15 -3.98
CA VAL A 54 -7.56 2.80 -3.60
C VAL A 54 -8.63 2.84 -2.50
N LEU A 55 -8.53 3.77 -1.55
CA LEU A 55 -9.59 4.02 -0.57
C LEU A 55 -10.89 4.47 -1.22
N GLN A 56 -10.85 5.38 -2.21
CA GLN A 56 -12.05 5.84 -2.94
C GLN A 56 -12.74 4.70 -3.70
N GLN A 57 -11.99 3.68 -4.10
CA GLN A 57 -12.54 2.48 -4.72
C GLN A 57 -13.14 1.48 -3.70
N GLY A 58 -13.10 1.79 -2.40
CA GLY A 58 -13.75 1.01 -1.33
C GLY A 58 -12.93 -0.17 -0.79
N PHE A 59 -11.61 -0.13 -0.95
CA PHE A 59 -10.70 -1.11 -0.36
C PHE A 59 -10.26 -0.68 1.04
N GLU A 60 -9.90 -1.66 1.87
CA GLU A 60 -9.15 -1.40 3.10
C GLU A 60 -7.68 -1.22 2.77
N VAL A 61 -7.06 -0.13 3.24
CA VAL A 61 -5.69 0.20 2.87
C VAL A 61 -4.83 0.40 4.11
N GLY A 62 -3.86 -0.47 4.30
CA GLY A 62 -2.77 -0.29 5.25
C GLY A 62 -1.54 0.32 4.57
N VAL A 63 -0.77 1.13 5.28
CA VAL A 63 0.51 1.68 4.80
C VAL A 63 1.66 1.14 5.64
N ILE A 64 2.71 0.63 4.97
CA ILE A 64 3.92 0.15 5.64
C ILE A 64 4.91 1.33 5.78
N ALA A 65 4.86 2.01 6.92
CA ALA A 65 5.43 3.35 7.09
C ALA A 65 6.96 3.42 6.99
N ASP A 66 7.66 2.35 7.37
CA ASP A 66 9.13 2.25 7.29
C ASP A 66 9.65 1.86 5.89
N THR A 67 8.78 1.56 4.93
CA THR A 67 9.15 1.27 3.53
C THR A 67 9.12 2.49 2.62
N THR A 68 8.87 3.68 3.18
CA THR A 68 8.74 4.92 2.42
C THR A 68 9.68 6.01 2.92
N ALA A 69 9.95 6.97 2.04
CA ALA A 69 10.70 8.17 2.33
C ALA A 69 10.11 9.32 1.52
N ALA A 70 10.31 10.55 2.00
CA ALA A 70 9.90 11.75 1.31
C ALA A 70 10.98 12.82 1.44
N ALA A 71 10.97 13.78 0.50
CA ALA A 71 11.92 14.87 0.50
C ALA A 71 11.75 15.78 1.71
N LYS A 72 12.86 16.27 2.25
CA LYS A 72 12.91 17.30 3.29
C LYS A 72 13.57 18.54 2.74
N LEU A 73 12.81 19.63 2.69
CA LEU A 73 13.25 20.94 2.24
C LEU A 73 13.40 21.90 3.43
N PRO A 74 14.10 23.05 3.29
CA PRO A 74 14.28 23.99 4.40
C PRO A 74 12.99 24.48 5.05
N ALA A 75 11.90 24.57 4.28
CA ALA A 75 10.59 25.05 4.75
C ALA A 75 9.53 23.95 4.86
N SER A 76 9.83 22.69 4.51
CA SER A 76 8.82 21.62 4.48
C SER A 76 9.41 20.24 4.74
N ASP A 77 8.65 19.42 5.47
CA ASP A 77 9.00 18.04 5.77
C ASP A 77 7.95 17.12 5.13
N GLY A 78 8.32 16.51 4.00
CA GLY A 78 7.45 15.61 3.27
C GLY A 78 7.08 14.36 4.07
N MET A 79 7.97 13.86 4.93
CA MET A 79 7.68 12.67 5.73
C MET A 79 6.61 12.98 6.77
N GLN A 80 6.74 14.12 7.47
CA GLN A 80 5.73 14.55 8.43
C GLN A 80 4.35 14.77 7.80
N ALA A 81 4.31 15.40 6.62
CA ALA A 81 3.07 15.58 5.88
C ALA A 81 2.43 14.23 5.50
N ALA A 82 3.24 13.28 5.02
CA ALA A 82 2.75 11.94 4.66
C ALA A 82 2.20 11.18 5.88
N LEU A 83 2.93 11.16 7.00
CA LEU A 83 2.50 10.46 8.22
C LEU A 83 1.19 11.03 8.77
N THR A 84 1.03 12.36 8.72
CA THR A 84 -0.22 13.02 9.11
C THR A 84 -1.37 12.54 8.21
N ASN A 85 -1.17 12.47 6.90
CA ASN A 85 -2.19 11.98 5.97
C ASN A 85 -2.50 10.49 6.17
N PHE A 86 -1.48 9.65 6.35
CA PHE A 86 -1.69 8.22 6.60
C PHE A 86 -2.50 7.99 7.86
N HIS A 87 -2.22 8.74 8.93
CA HIS A 87 -2.97 8.63 10.19
C HIS A 87 -4.44 9.07 10.06
N MET A 88 -4.73 10.00 9.16
CA MET A 88 -6.10 10.47 8.92
C MET A 88 -6.90 9.58 7.96
N LEU A 89 -6.23 8.91 7.01
CA LEU A 89 -6.88 8.27 5.87
C LEU A 89 -6.74 6.76 5.83
N ALA A 90 -5.57 6.21 6.18
CA ALA A 90 -5.33 4.78 6.06
C ALA A 90 -6.14 4.00 7.10
N SER A 91 -6.59 2.80 6.73
CA SER A 91 -7.22 1.87 7.68
C SER A 91 -6.24 1.51 8.80
N GLU A 92 -4.94 1.40 8.48
CA GLU A 92 -3.87 1.20 9.45
C GLU A 92 -2.50 1.67 8.93
N THR A 93 -1.58 1.93 9.85
CA THR A 93 -0.16 2.15 9.55
C THR A 93 0.67 1.16 10.36
N ILE A 94 1.46 0.33 9.66
CA ILE A 94 2.28 -0.74 10.27
C ILE A 94 3.74 -0.60 9.83
N ASP A 95 4.64 -1.32 10.50
CA ASP A 95 6.03 -1.46 10.07
C ASP A 95 6.24 -2.75 9.24
N THR A 96 7.43 -2.88 8.66
CA THR A 96 7.78 -4.02 7.81
C THR A 96 7.79 -5.33 8.59
N ALA A 97 8.21 -5.30 9.86
CA ALA A 97 8.26 -6.49 10.71
C ALA A 97 6.85 -7.07 10.94
N GLU A 98 5.90 -6.20 11.28
CA GLU A 98 4.49 -6.57 11.45
C GLU A 98 3.87 -7.03 10.12
N ALA A 99 4.16 -6.33 9.02
CA ALA A 99 3.69 -6.73 7.70
C ALA A 99 4.16 -8.15 7.32
N VAL A 100 5.46 -8.45 7.51
CA VAL A 100 6.03 -9.78 7.27
C VAL A 100 5.42 -10.82 8.20
N HIS A 101 5.25 -10.50 9.48
CA HIS A 101 4.62 -11.39 10.46
C HIS A 101 3.20 -11.79 10.04
N ARG A 102 2.38 -10.81 9.65
CA ARG A 102 1.01 -11.06 9.18
C ARG A 102 0.97 -11.85 7.89
N ILE A 103 1.84 -11.53 6.93
CA ILE A 103 1.93 -12.27 5.68
C ILE A 103 2.31 -13.73 5.95
N ALA A 104 3.31 -13.98 6.80
CA ALA A 104 3.74 -15.32 7.18
C ALA A 104 2.63 -16.10 7.91
N ALA A 105 1.86 -15.45 8.79
CA ALA A 105 0.73 -16.06 9.47
C ALA A 105 -0.41 -16.50 8.53
N LEU A 106 -0.50 -15.90 7.34
CA LEU A 106 -1.50 -16.26 6.31
C LEU A 106 -1.04 -17.40 5.38
N GLN A 107 0.26 -17.69 5.29
CA GLN A 107 0.81 -18.76 4.45
C GLN A 107 0.31 -20.17 4.79
N PRO A 108 0.14 -20.60 6.06
CA PRO A 108 -0.38 -21.94 6.37
C PRO A 108 -1.82 -22.17 5.90
N ALA A 109 -2.60 -21.12 5.62
CA ALA A 109 -3.95 -21.23 5.04
C ALA A 109 -3.95 -21.35 3.51
N LEU A 110 -2.82 -21.07 2.84
CA LEU A 110 -2.70 -21.05 1.38
C LEU A 110 -2.21 -22.39 0.79
N GLU A 111 -1.49 -23.20 1.57
CA GLU A 111 -1.00 -24.53 1.14
C GLU A 111 -2.09 -25.63 1.16
N LEU A 112 -3.29 -25.31 1.64
CA LEU A 112 -4.41 -26.24 1.78
C LEU A 112 -5.49 -26.12 0.69
N ASN A 113 -5.25 -25.34 -0.37
CA ASN A 113 -6.15 -25.19 -1.52
C ASN A 113 -5.47 -25.52 -2.86
#